data_AF-A0A4P1QS86-F1
#
_entry.id   AF-A0A4P1QS86-F1
#
_cell.length_a   1.000
_cell.length_b   1.000
_cell.length_c   1.000
_cell.angle_alpha   90.00
_cell.angle_beta   90.00
_cell.angle_gamma   90.00
#
_symmetry.space_group_name_H-M   'P 1'
#
loop_
_entity.id
_entity.type
_entity.pdbx_description
1 polymer ?
#
loop_
_entity_poly.entity_id
_entity_poly.type
_entity_poly.pdbx_seq_one_letter_code
_entity_poly.pdbx_strand_id
1 'polypeptide(L)'
;KCGCAIRAVFSDRIKKAYQRNRNLASLIVDPEFAREMLRQRAWKRIVWLPISATISTRRMCASLAYFVTYRRARLPAILVQGQRDLFGAHTYERVGRSTKLAR
;
A
#
# COMPACT_ATOMS: atom_id res chain seq x y z
N LYS A 1 -4.35 32.42 -11.73
CA LYS A 1 -4.20 31.05 -11.14
C LYS A 1 -4.57 30.04 -12.23
N CYS A 2 -3.57 29.50 -12.93
CA CYS A 2 -3.76 28.53 -14.02
C CYS A 2 -4.44 27.27 -13.51
N GLY A 3 -5.48 26.80 -14.22
CA GLY A 3 -6.21 25.59 -13.86
C GLY A 3 -5.31 24.36 -14.00
N CYS A 4 -5.00 23.70 -12.88
CA CYS A 4 -4.31 22.42 -12.92
C CYS A 4 -5.21 21.37 -13.59
N ALA A 5 -4.67 20.57 -14.53
CA ALA A 5 -5.43 19.56 -15.28
C ALA A 5 -6.09 18.47 -14.41
N ILE A 6 -5.60 18.28 -13.17
CA ILE A 6 -6.13 17.31 -12.20
C ILE A 6 -7.03 17.96 -11.13
N ARG A 7 -7.49 19.21 -11.35
CA ARG A 7 -8.34 19.91 -10.39
C ARG A 7 -9.66 19.17 -10.20
N ALA A 8 -9.91 18.72 -8.98
CA ALA A 8 -11.13 18.02 -8.61
C ALA A 8 -11.55 18.39 -7.18
N VAL A 9 -12.84 18.17 -6.86
CA VAL A 9 -13.36 18.26 -5.48
C VAL A 9 -12.56 17.35 -4.52
N PHE A 10 -11.99 16.28 -5.05
CA PHE A 10 -11.09 15.39 -4.31
C PHE A 10 -9.87 16.11 -3.71
N SER A 11 -9.29 17.09 -4.41
CA SER A 11 -8.11 17.83 -3.94
C SER A 11 -8.40 18.66 -2.68
N ASP A 12 -9.63 19.17 -2.54
CA ASP A 12 -10.05 19.89 -1.33
C ASP A 12 -10.17 18.95 -0.13
N ARG A 13 -10.54 17.69 -0.35
CA ARG A 13 -10.56 16.66 0.72
C ARG A 13 -9.15 16.34 1.20
N ILE A 14 -8.18 16.22 0.28
CA ILE A 14 -6.76 16.05 0.63
C ILE A 14 -6.27 17.22 1.47
N LYS A 15 -6.57 18.45 1.04
CA LYS A 15 -6.21 19.66 1.78
C LYS A 15 -6.79 19.64 3.19
N LYS A 16 -8.07 19.28 3.35
CA LYS A 16 -8.72 19.16 4.66
C LYS A 16 -8.06 18.10 5.55
N ALA A 17 -7.64 16.97 5.00
CA ALA A 17 -6.92 15.94 5.77
C ALA A 17 -5.61 16.47 6.38
N TYR A 18 -4.79 17.15 5.58
CA TYR A 18 -3.53 17.75 6.07
C TYR A 18 -3.74 19.00 6.95
N GLN A 19 -4.88 19.69 6.82
CA GLN A 19 -5.28 20.74 7.76
C GLN A 19 -5.63 20.16 9.14
N ARG A 20 -6.30 19.00 9.19
CA ARG A 20 -6.60 18.29 10.44
C ARG A 20 -5.34 17.74 11.10
N ASN A 21 -4.44 17.14 10.34
CA ASN A 21 -3.17 16.63 10.84
C ASN A 21 -2.03 16.92 9.85
N ARG A 22 -1.17 17.87 10.20
CA ARG A 22 -0.01 18.22 9.36
C ARG A 22 1.07 17.15 9.33
N ASN A 23 1.15 16.32 10.37
CA ASN A 23 2.14 15.24 10.52
C ASN A 23 1.59 13.89 10.02
N LEU A 24 0.58 13.91 9.15
CA LEU A 24 -0.03 12.70 8.61
C LEU A 24 0.97 11.92 7.74
N ALA A 25 1.39 10.75 8.22
CA ALA A 25 2.35 9.90 7.50
C ALA A 25 1.82 9.37 6.15
N SER A 26 0.51 9.20 6.01
CA SER A 26 -0.14 8.72 4.78
C SER A 26 -1.61 9.11 4.76
N LEU A 27 -2.15 9.46 3.59
CA LEU A 27 -3.59 9.69 3.41
C LEU A 27 -4.45 8.46 3.74
N ILE A 28 -3.89 7.25 3.64
CA ILE A 28 -4.63 6.01 3.94
C ILE A 28 -5.01 5.92 5.42
N VAL A 29 -4.26 6.57 6.31
CA VAL A 29 -4.53 6.56 7.76
C VAL A 29 -5.41 7.74 8.23
N ASP A 30 -5.77 8.67 7.34
CA ASP A 30 -6.76 9.69 7.67
C ASP A 30 -8.15 9.05 7.88
N PRO A 31 -8.91 9.41 8.93
CA PRO A 31 -10.19 8.77 9.24
C PRO A 31 -11.27 8.86 8.16
N GLU A 32 -11.25 9.91 7.32
CA GLU A 32 -12.20 10.06 6.22
C GLU A 32 -11.85 9.12 5.07
N PHE A 33 -10.58 9.11 4.68
CA PHE A 33 -10.09 8.23 3.62
C PHE A 33 -10.10 6.75 4.03
N ALA A 34 -9.75 6.43 5.29
CA ALA A 34 -9.79 5.07 5.82
C ALA A 34 -11.20 4.47 5.78
N ARG A 35 -12.25 5.28 6.01
CA ARG A 35 -13.65 4.85 5.88
C ARG A 35 -14.00 4.49 4.45
N GLU A 36 -13.57 5.27 3.45
CA GLU A 36 -13.78 4.93 2.03
C GLU A 36 -13.09 3.61 1.66
N MET A 37 -11.92 3.35 2.24
CA MET A 37 -11.17 2.11 1.98
C MET A 37 -11.88 0.84 2.50
N LEU A 38 -12.91 0.96 3.34
CA LEU A 38 -13.76 -0.18 3.72
C LEU A 38 -14.50 -0.78 2.51
N ARG A 39 -14.72 0.01 1.44
CA ARG A 39 -15.36 -0.42 0.18
C ARG A 39 -14.44 -1.27 -0.72
N GLN A 40 -13.26 -1.67 -0.25
CA GLN A 40 -12.28 -2.51 -0.96
C GLN A 40 -12.84 -3.80 -1.57
N ARG A 41 -13.96 -4.35 -1.07
CA ARG A 41 -14.59 -5.56 -1.64
C ARG A 41 -15.07 -5.31 -3.08
N ALA A 42 -15.68 -4.16 -3.33
CA ALA A 42 -16.12 -3.77 -4.67
C ALA A 42 -14.92 -3.54 -5.59
N TRP A 43 -13.87 -2.89 -5.08
CA TRP A 43 -12.62 -2.68 -5.83
C TRP A 43 -11.98 -4.00 -6.28
N LYS A 44 -11.91 -5.01 -5.39
CA LYS A 44 -11.42 -6.35 -5.75
C LYS A 44 -12.22 -6.99 -6.88
N ARG A 45 -13.55 -6.86 -6.87
CA ARG A 45 -14.42 -7.39 -7.94
C ARG A 45 -14.12 -6.73 -9.28
N ILE A 46 -13.98 -5.41 -9.30
CA ILE A 46 -13.67 -4.63 -10.51
C ILE A 46 -12.27 -4.96 -11.06
N VAL A 47 -11.34 -5.39 -10.21
CA VAL A 47 -10.03 -5.89 -10.67
C VAL A 47 -10.14 -7.31 -11.26
N TRP A 48 -10.89 -8.20 -10.61
CA TRP A 48 -10.97 -9.62 -10.98
C TRP A 48 -11.75 -9.89 -12.27
N LEU A 49 -12.91 -9.25 -12.44
CA LEU A 49 -13.81 -9.46 -13.60
C LEU A 49 -13.14 -9.17 -14.96
N PRO A 50 -12.43 -8.05 -15.16
CA PRO A 50 -11.76 -7.79 -16.43
C PRO A 50 -10.59 -8.75 -16.68
N ILE A 51 -9.89 -9.19 -15.62
CA ILE A 51 -8.78 -10.14 -15.76
C ILE A 51 -9.28 -11.48 -16.31
N SER A 52 -10.44 -11.98 -15.87
CA SER A 52 -11.02 -13.21 -16.45
C SER A 52 -11.42 -13.07 -17.92
N ALA A 53 -11.62 -11.83 -18.39
CA ALA A 53 -11.87 -11.50 -19.79
C ALA A 53 -10.60 -11.07 -20.55
N THR A 54 -9.40 -11.29 -20.00
CA THR A 54 -8.10 -10.88 -20.60
C THR A 54 -7.97 -9.35 -20.81
N ILE A 55 -8.73 -8.55 -20.06
CA ILE A 55 -8.65 -7.09 -20.08
C ILE A 55 -7.67 -6.61 -19.00
N SER A 56 -6.72 -5.78 -19.41
CA SER A 56 -5.69 -5.25 -18.51
C SER A 56 -6.24 -4.24 -17.52
N THR A 57 -6.04 -4.49 -16.22
CA THR A 57 -6.36 -3.58 -15.11
C THR A 57 -5.10 -3.14 -14.35
N ARG A 58 -3.95 -3.06 -15.03
CA ARG A 58 -2.61 -2.88 -14.45
C ARG A 58 -2.55 -1.84 -13.31
N ARG A 59 -3.07 -0.62 -13.53
CA ARG A 59 -3.03 0.45 -12.52
C ARG A 59 -3.87 0.10 -11.28
N MET A 60 -5.06 -0.44 -11.47
CA MET A 60 -5.93 -0.86 -10.36
C MET A 60 -5.31 -2.02 -9.57
N CYS A 61 -4.68 -2.98 -10.26
CA CYS A 61 -3.93 -4.07 -9.61
C CYS A 61 -2.80 -3.53 -8.73
N ALA A 62 -1.97 -2.63 -9.27
CA ALA A 62 -0.84 -2.06 -8.54
C ALA A 62 -1.30 -1.28 -7.30
N SER A 63 -2.32 -0.42 -7.45
CA SER A 63 -2.90 0.33 -6.34
C SER A 63 -3.51 -0.56 -5.27
N LEU A 64 -4.21 -1.65 -5.66
CA LEU A 64 -4.77 -2.61 -4.72
C LEU A 64 -3.68 -3.41 -4.00
N ALA A 65 -2.64 -3.83 -4.71
CA ALA A 65 -1.49 -4.54 -4.13
C ALA A 65 -0.76 -3.66 -3.11
N TYR A 66 -0.54 -2.37 -3.41
CA TYR A 66 0.01 -1.39 -2.47
C TYR A 66 -0.85 -1.30 -1.21
N PHE A 67 -2.16 -1.11 -1.35
CA PHE A 67 -3.07 -1.01 -0.20
C PHE A 67 -3.09 -2.26 0.68
N VAL A 68 -3.14 -3.46 0.07
CA VAL A 68 -3.12 -4.73 0.81
C VAL A 68 -1.77 -4.95 1.50
N THR A 69 -0.68 -4.51 0.89
CA THR A 69 0.67 -4.57 1.49
C THR A 69 0.78 -3.62 2.67
N TYR A 70 0.37 -2.36 2.49
CA TYR A 70 0.47 -1.30 3.49
C TYR A 70 -0.25 -1.65 4.80
N ARG A 71 -1.41 -2.31 4.71
CA ARG A 71 -2.22 -2.64 5.90
C ARG A 71 -1.81 -3.90 6.65
N ARG A 72 -0.81 -4.65 6.15
CA ARG A 72 -0.34 -5.88 6.78
C ARG A 72 0.86 -5.58 7.66
N ALA A 73 0.78 -5.92 8.94
CA ALA A 73 1.92 -5.81 9.86
C ALA A 73 3.06 -6.80 9.52
N ARG A 74 2.74 -7.92 8.84
CA ARG A 74 3.72 -8.92 8.40
C ARG A 74 3.61 -9.15 6.91
N LEU A 75 4.75 -9.12 6.23
CA LEU A 75 4.87 -9.35 4.79
C LEU A 75 5.76 -10.57 4.54
N PRO A 76 5.61 -11.24 3.38
CA PRO A 76 6.47 -12.37 2.99
C PRO A 76 7.92 -11.94 2.67
N ALA A 77 8.32 -10.70 2.96
CA ALA A 77 9.68 -10.19 2.79
C ALA A 77 10.73 -11.00 3.59
N ILE A 78 10.32 -11.75 4.61
CA ILE A 78 11.18 -12.69 5.34
C ILE A 78 11.81 -13.74 4.40
N LEU A 79 11.10 -14.18 3.36
CA LEU A 79 11.62 -15.14 2.38
C LEU A 79 12.76 -14.52 1.56
N VAL A 80 12.60 -13.25 1.19
CA VAL A 80 13.65 -12.51 0.47
C VAL A 80 14.88 -12.34 1.37
N GLN A 81 14.70 -12.06 2.66
CA GLN A 81 15.82 -12.00 3.61
C GLN A 81 16.53 -13.35 3.73
N GLY A 82 15.78 -14.45 3.83
CA GLY A 82 16.35 -15.81 3.85
C GLY A 82 17.08 -16.17 2.55
N GLN A 83 16.56 -15.78 1.39
CA GLN A 83 17.24 -15.98 0.10
C GLN A 83 18.55 -15.21 0.03
N ARG A 84 18.56 -13.94 0.47
CA ARG A 84 19.77 -13.12 0.51
C ARG A 84 20.83 -13.71 1.43
N ASP A 85 20.42 -14.22 2.59
CA ASP A 85 21.34 -14.88 3.51
C ASP A 85 21.88 -16.19 2.92
N LEU A 86 21.01 -17.03 2.35
CA LEU A 86 21.37 -18.31 1.74
C LEU A 86 22.41 -18.17 0.62
N PHE A 87 22.25 -17.17 -0.26
CA PHE A 87 23.11 -17.01 -1.44
C PHE A 87 24.23 -15.97 -1.28
N GLY A 88 24.18 -15.14 -0.23
CA GLY A 88 25.07 -13.98 -0.11
C GLY A 88 25.51 -13.63 1.31
N ALA A 89 25.27 -14.50 2.31
CA ALA A 89 25.65 -14.31 3.71
C ALA A 89 25.23 -12.94 4.28
N HIS A 90 24.09 -12.43 3.81
CA HIS A 90 23.62 -11.09 4.14
C HIS A 90 23.09 -10.94 5.57
N THR A 91 22.88 -12.05 6.29
CA THR A 91 22.25 -12.10 7.62
C THR A 91 20.82 -11.53 7.63
N TYR A 92 20.04 -11.82 8.67
CA TYR A 92 18.73 -11.20 8.87
C TYR A 92 18.31 -11.15 10.34
N GLU A 93 17.32 -10.31 10.63
CA GLU A 93 16.76 -10.15 11.98
C GLU A 93 15.52 -11.03 12.19
N ARG A 94 15.39 -11.63 13.37
CA ARG A 94 14.21 -12.43 13.75
C ARG A 94 13.29 -11.60 14.63
N VAL A 95 11.99 -11.70 14.38
CA VAL A 95 10.98 -11.06 15.23
C VAL A 95 11.15 -11.51 16.68
N GLY A 96 11.31 -10.56 17.60
CA GLY A 96 11.50 -10.84 19.03
C GLY A 96 12.94 -11.13 19.45
N ARG A 97 13.94 -10.98 18.58
CA ARG A 97 15.37 -11.02 18.93
C ARG A 97 16.07 -9.80 18.37
N SER A 98 16.92 -9.15 19.17
CA SER A 98 17.72 -7.99 18.75
C SER A 98 18.97 -8.38 17.96
N THR A 99 19.39 -9.65 18.03
CA THR A 99 20.59 -10.13 17.36
C THR A 99 20.29 -10.60 15.94
N LYS A 100 21.11 -10.14 14.98
CA LYS A 100 21.13 -10.65 13.61
C LYS A 100 21.61 -12.10 13.60
N LEU A 101 20.90 -12.97 12.89
CA LEU A 101 21.36 -14.31 12.60
C LEU A 101 22.00 -14.34 11.22
N ALA A 102 23.18 -14.95 11.15
CA ALA A 102 23.74 -15.48 9.92
C ALA A 102 23.40 -16.98 9.85
N ARG A 103 23.34 -17.52 8.63
CA ARG A 103 23.52 -18.96 8.43
C ARG A 103 24.94 -19.39 8.78
#